data_AF-A0A2M7F9S8-F1
#
_entry.id   AF-A0A2M7F9S8-F1
#
_cell.length_a   1.000
_cell.length_b   1.000
_cell.length_c   1.000
_cell.angle_alpha   90.00
_cell.angle_beta   90.00
_cell.angle_gamma   90.00
#
_symmetry.space_group_name_H-M   'P 1'
#
loop_
_entity.id
_entity.type
_entity.pdbx_description
1 polymer ?
#
loop_
_entity_poly.entity_id
_entity_poly.type
_entity_poly.pdbx_seq_one_letter_code
_entity_poly.pdbx_strand_id
1 'polypeptide(L)'
;MINRQEVMDFSREFGLAPNVIEKDYVLGWMLAGISNHSELSQSWIFKGGTCLKKCYFETYRFSEDLDFTLTHRDHLIEEFLIKTFSGVADWVYDESGIEILKETIRFKIYEDSQGGVSAEGRIGYRGPMQRRGDPARVKLDLTVNEVLVLEPVRREVHHPYPDKPEKGIQVLCYCFEEVFAEKVRALGERERPRDLYDVVHLYRHDNLRPDRTLVTETLKKKCEFKGIPVPTMQILESQPERLELEAEWENMLAHQLPALPPFRQFWDELPRVFGWLSGVEEKAVTEPIPVKVAVDTAWQPPSMAQAWHRVVPLEVIRFAASNRLCVDLTYEGTSRLIEPYSLRRTQDGNLLLHAVKHGSGEPRSYRVDRIQGANATNVPFVPRYTVELTPSGPIHAAPSSRGSKVEDPWSLKRPRTSRVGSGRKNFTYGPAYVIECPYCGKRFNRKTSSTQLNPHKDKKGYPCSGRTGYMVGMK
;
A
#
# COMPACT_ATOMS: atom_id res chain seq x y z
N MET A 1 -17.17 8.32 -3.69
CA MET A 1 -16.34 8.02 -4.86
C MET A 1 -15.74 9.30 -5.39
N ILE A 2 -14.43 9.29 -5.60
CA ILE A 2 -13.71 10.35 -6.31
C ILE A 2 -14.22 10.53 -7.74
N ASN A 3 -14.03 11.70 -8.31
CA ASN A 3 -14.45 12.01 -9.68
C ASN A 3 -13.31 11.79 -10.69
N ARG A 4 -13.65 11.85 -11.99
CA ARG A 4 -12.70 11.65 -13.08
C ARG A 4 -11.53 12.65 -13.06
N GLN A 5 -11.77 13.90 -12.69
CA GLN A 5 -10.72 14.92 -12.61
C GLN A 5 -9.71 14.56 -11.51
N GLU A 6 -10.18 14.12 -10.35
CA GLU A 6 -9.31 13.66 -9.26
C GLU A 6 -8.42 12.49 -9.70
N VAL A 7 -8.97 11.51 -10.43
CA VAL A 7 -8.17 10.40 -11.01
C VAL A 7 -7.08 10.93 -11.96
N MET A 8 -7.40 11.91 -12.81
CA MET A 8 -6.43 12.53 -13.71
C MET A 8 -5.37 13.33 -12.96
N ASP A 9 -5.72 13.96 -11.84
CA ASP A 9 -4.79 14.72 -11.01
C ASP A 9 -3.78 13.79 -10.34
N PHE A 10 -4.27 12.71 -9.71
CA PHE A 10 -3.43 11.65 -9.16
C PHE A 10 -2.56 10.98 -10.24
N SER A 11 -3.11 10.73 -11.42
CA SER A 11 -2.35 10.19 -12.57
C SER A 11 -1.14 11.05 -12.92
N ARG A 12 -1.28 12.38 -12.92
CA ARG A 12 -0.16 13.30 -13.16
C ARG A 12 0.82 13.34 -11.99
N GLU A 13 0.32 13.33 -10.76
CA GLU A 13 1.14 13.39 -9.55
C GLU A 13 2.03 12.16 -9.37
N PHE A 14 1.46 10.97 -9.61
CA PHE A 14 2.16 9.69 -9.51
C PHE A 14 2.92 9.30 -10.78
N GLY A 15 2.67 9.97 -11.91
CA GLY A 15 3.29 9.64 -13.20
C GLY A 15 2.81 8.31 -13.77
N LEU A 16 1.51 8.00 -13.64
CA LEU A 16 0.92 6.70 -14.02
C LEU A 16 -0.33 6.87 -14.86
N ALA A 17 -0.66 5.83 -15.62
CA ALA A 17 -1.88 5.85 -16.43
C ALA A 17 -3.15 5.94 -15.55
N PRO A 18 -4.18 6.71 -15.95
CA PRO A 18 -5.40 6.89 -15.17
C PRO A 18 -6.12 5.58 -14.77
N ASN A 19 -6.05 4.55 -15.61
CA ASN A 19 -6.62 3.24 -15.30
C ASN A 19 -5.89 2.50 -14.16
N VAL A 20 -4.59 2.74 -14.00
CA VAL A 20 -3.80 2.17 -12.89
C VAL A 20 -4.21 2.85 -11.57
N ILE A 21 -4.37 4.17 -11.58
CA ILE A 21 -4.87 4.94 -10.44
C ILE A 21 -6.30 4.52 -10.06
N GLU A 22 -7.21 4.43 -11.05
CA GLU A 22 -8.57 3.96 -10.80
C GLU A 22 -8.58 2.56 -10.17
N LYS A 23 -7.74 1.65 -10.68
CA LYS A 23 -7.67 0.30 -10.14
C LYS A 23 -7.12 0.28 -8.72
N ASP A 24 -6.06 1.05 -8.42
CA ASP A 24 -5.53 1.21 -7.06
C ASP A 24 -6.60 1.75 -6.08
N TYR A 25 -7.38 2.73 -6.51
CA TYR A 25 -8.52 3.27 -5.77
C TYR A 25 -9.59 2.21 -5.48
N VAL A 26 -9.97 1.42 -6.49
CA VAL A 26 -10.96 0.34 -6.34
C VAL A 26 -10.44 -0.78 -5.43
N LEU A 27 -9.16 -1.13 -5.50
CA LEU A 27 -8.55 -2.14 -4.62
C LEU A 27 -8.65 -1.73 -3.14
N GLY A 28 -8.47 -0.44 -2.82
CA GLY A 28 -8.64 0.08 -1.45
C GLY A 28 -10.05 -0.14 -0.92
N TRP A 29 -11.06 0.23 -1.70
CA TRP A 29 -12.47 -0.01 -1.36
C TRP A 29 -12.83 -1.49 -1.32
N MET A 30 -12.21 -2.30 -2.18
CA MET A 30 -12.43 -3.75 -2.18
C MET A 30 -11.92 -4.39 -0.88
N LEU A 31 -10.72 -3.99 -0.44
CA LEU A 31 -10.16 -4.39 0.85
C LEU A 31 -11.01 -3.91 2.02
N ALA A 32 -11.60 -2.71 1.93
CA ALA A 32 -12.55 -2.21 2.93
C ALA A 32 -13.81 -3.09 3.01
N GLY A 33 -14.37 -3.48 1.87
CA GLY A 33 -15.53 -4.38 1.82
C GLY A 33 -15.24 -5.77 2.40
N ILE A 34 -14.11 -6.37 2.02
CA ILE A 34 -13.66 -7.66 2.57
C ILE A 34 -13.45 -7.56 4.09
N SER A 35 -12.79 -6.50 4.56
CA SER A 35 -12.47 -6.33 5.98
C SER A 35 -13.68 -5.98 6.86
N ASN A 36 -14.77 -5.48 6.28
CA ASN A 36 -16.03 -5.25 6.98
C ASN A 36 -17.00 -6.43 6.87
N HIS A 37 -16.69 -7.46 6.07
CA HIS A 37 -17.53 -8.65 5.97
C HIS A 37 -17.30 -9.59 7.16
N SER A 38 -18.37 -9.94 7.88
CA SER A 38 -18.29 -10.73 9.11
C SER A 38 -17.60 -12.09 8.94
N GLU A 39 -17.84 -12.78 7.81
CA GLU A 39 -17.26 -14.09 7.53
C GLU A 39 -15.80 -14.03 7.03
N LEU A 40 -15.34 -12.88 6.49
CA LEU A 40 -14.01 -12.77 5.87
C LEU A 40 -12.99 -12.04 6.74
N SER A 41 -13.40 -11.05 7.52
CA SER A 41 -12.53 -10.10 8.23
C SER A 41 -11.51 -10.69 9.21
N GLN A 42 -11.74 -11.92 9.66
CA GLN A 42 -10.85 -12.65 10.59
C GLN A 42 -10.14 -13.84 9.94
N SER A 43 -10.58 -14.27 8.75
CA SER A 43 -10.19 -15.56 8.18
C SER A 43 -9.44 -15.42 6.84
N TRP A 44 -9.50 -14.25 6.21
CA TRP A 44 -8.82 -13.92 4.97
C TRP A 44 -7.60 -13.06 5.26
N ILE A 45 -6.41 -13.65 5.10
CA ILE A 45 -5.15 -12.99 5.44
C ILE A 45 -4.51 -12.44 4.16
N PHE A 46 -4.48 -11.12 4.04
CA PHE A 46 -3.97 -10.41 2.87
C PHE A 46 -2.45 -10.53 2.74
N LYS A 47 -1.97 -10.79 1.52
CA LYS A 47 -0.54 -10.99 1.22
C LYS A 47 -0.14 -10.48 -0.17
N GLY A 48 1.06 -10.82 -0.61
CA GLY A 48 1.55 -10.51 -1.95
C GLY A 48 1.97 -9.06 -2.17
N GLY A 49 2.13 -8.68 -3.44
CA GLY A 49 2.68 -7.37 -3.82
C GLY A 49 1.75 -6.19 -3.49
N THR A 50 0.44 -6.39 -3.62
CA THR A 50 -0.55 -5.37 -3.28
C THR A 50 -0.60 -5.12 -1.77
N CYS A 51 -0.36 -6.15 -0.95
CA CYS A 51 -0.21 -6.00 0.51
C CYS A 51 0.97 -5.10 0.87
N LEU A 52 2.13 -5.28 0.23
CA LEU A 52 3.29 -4.40 0.44
C LEU A 52 2.98 -2.95 0.10
N LYS A 53 2.41 -2.72 -1.09
CA LYS A 53 2.05 -1.37 -1.53
C LYS A 53 1.05 -0.69 -0.61
N LYS A 54 -0.01 -1.40 -0.23
CA LYS A 54 -1.12 -0.84 0.53
C LYS A 54 -0.84 -0.76 2.03
N CYS A 55 -0.06 -1.67 2.61
CA CYS A 55 0.08 -1.78 4.07
C CYS A 55 1.47 -1.42 4.61
N TYR A 56 2.50 -1.33 3.76
CA TYR A 56 3.88 -1.14 4.21
C TYR A 56 4.57 0.10 3.59
N PHE A 57 4.57 0.24 2.26
CA PHE A 57 5.23 1.38 1.59
C PHE A 57 4.70 1.60 0.18
N GLU A 58 4.43 2.86 -0.18
CA GLU A 58 3.70 3.18 -1.40
C GLU A 58 4.55 3.29 -2.67
N THR A 59 5.83 3.68 -2.54
CA THR A 59 6.76 3.82 -3.68
C THR A 59 7.06 2.50 -4.39
N TYR A 60 6.38 1.45 -3.98
CA TYR A 60 6.37 0.15 -4.60
C TYR A 60 5.62 0.12 -5.93
N ARG A 61 6.02 -0.82 -6.79
CA ARG A 61 5.38 -1.09 -8.07
C ARG A 61 3.87 -1.31 -7.90
N PHE A 62 3.11 -0.91 -8.90
CA PHE A 62 1.68 -1.14 -8.90
C PHE A 62 1.39 -2.63 -9.09
N SER A 63 0.53 -3.16 -8.23
CA SER A 63 0.02 -4.52 -8.30
C SER A 63 -1.49 -4.43 -8.34
N GLU A 64 -2.06 -5.24 -9.21
CA GLU A 64 -3.45 -5.14 -9.63
C GLU A 64 -4.35 -6.25 -9.06
N ASP A 65 -3.72 -7.23 -8.40
CA ASP A 65 -4.34 -8.46 -7.91
C ASP A 65 -4.43 -8.44 -6.38
N LEU A 66 -5.41 -9.13 -5.81
CA LEU A 66 -5.52 -9.31 -4.35
C LEU A 66 -5.25 -10.78 -3.98
N ASP A 67 -4.12 -11.02 -3.34
CA ASP A 67 -3.72 -12.34 -2.86
C ASP A 67 -4.15 -12.55 -1.40
N PHE A 68 -4.81 -13.67 -1.11
CA PHE A 68 -5.17 -14.05 0.25
C PHE A 68 -4.79 -15.49 0.57
N THR A 69 -4.29 -15.70 1.78
CA THR A 69 -4.31 -17.01 2.43
C THR A 69 -5.58 -17.12 3.27
N LEU A 70 -6.35 -18.18 3.06
CA LEU A 70 -7.58 -18.45 3.79
C LEU A 70 -7.31 -19.46 4.91
N THR A 71 -7.77 -19.16 6.12
CA THR A 71 -7.65 -20.04 7.29
C THR A 71 -8.78 -21.08 7.39
N HIS A 72 -9.81 -20.95 6.55
CA HIS A 72 -10.99 -21.81 6.51
C HIS A 72 -11.14 -22.41 5.11
N ARG A 73 -10.98 -23.73 4.99
CA ARG A 73 -10.99 -24.43 3.69
C ARG A 73 -12.37 -24.45 3.04
N ASP A 74 -13.42 -24.46 3.84
CA ASP A 74 -14.82 -24.35 3.44
C ASP A 74 -15.19 -22.99 2.82
N HIS A 75 -14.31 -21.98 2.92
CA HIS A 75 -14.48 -20.74 2.16
C HIS A 75 -14.11 -20.88 0.68
N LEU A 76 -13.38 -21.92 0.28
CA LEU A 76 -13.10 -22.23 -1.14
C LEU A 76 -14.24 -23.03 -1.78
N ILE A 77 -15.46 -22.50 -1.68
CA ILE A 77 -16.67 -23.03 -2.30
C ILE A 77 -17.27 -21.93 -3.17
N GLU A 78 -17.53 -22.21 -4.45
CA GLU A 78 -17.95 -21.19 -5.42
C GLU A 78 -19.23 -20.47 -4.98
N GLU A 79 -20.23 -21.21 -4.48
CA GLU A 79 -21.49 -20.65 -3.98
C GLU A 79 -21.27 -19.69 -2.80
N PHE A 80 -20.40 -20.06 -1.85
CA PHE A 80 -20.03 -19.22 -0.72
C PHE A 80 -19.33 -17.93 -1.19
N LEU A 81 -18.37 -18.06 -2.10
CA LEU A 81 -17.62 -16.94 -2.66
C LEU A 81 -18.53 -15.97 -3.42
N ILE A 82 -19.41 -16.47 -4.30
CA ILE A 82 -20.36 -15.64 -5.06
C ILE A 82 -21.33 -14.92 -4.10
N LYS A 83 -21.90 -15.62 -3.13
CA LYS A 83 -22.83 -15.03 -2.15
C LYS A 83 -22.15 -13.94 -1.34
N THR A 84 -20.96 -14.23 -0.82
CA THR A 84 -20.19 -13.29 0.00
C THR A 84 -19.79 -12.05 -0.79
N PHE A 85 -19.23 -12.24 -1.99
CA PHE A 85 -18.82 -11.10 -2.82
C PHE A 85 -20.00 -10.30 -3.37
N SER A 86 -21.19 -10.88 -3.47
CA SER A 86 -22.41 -10.13 -3.74
C SER A 86 -22.78 -9.19 -2.57
N GLY A 87 -22.62 -9.63 -1.32
CA GLY A 87 -22.83 -8.78 -0.14
C GLY A 87 -21.75 -7.71 0.02
N VAL A 88 -20.50 -8.07 -0.27
CA VAL A 88 -19.39 -7.11 -0.33
C VAL A 88 -19.62 -6.07 -1.44
N ALA A 89 -20.15 -6.47 -2.60
CA ALA A 89 -20.51 -5.56 -3.69
C ALA A 89 -21.56 -4.52 -3.26
N ASP A 90 -22.61 -4.96 -2.55
CA ASP A 90 -23.63 -4.06 -2.02
C ASP A 90 -23.02 -3.05 -1.04
N TRP A 91 -22.16 -3.52 -0.13
CA TRP A 91 -21.50 -2.65 0.85
C TRP A 91 -20.58 -1.61 0.19
N VAL A 92 -19.76 -2.04 -0.78
CA VAL A 92 -18.87 -1.13 -1.51
C VAL A 92 -19.66 -0.06 -2.26
N TYR A 93 -20.79 -0.43 -2.87
CA TYR A 93 -21.67 0.53 -3.53
C TYR A 93 -22.27 1.54 -2.54
N ASP A 94 -22.76 1.08 -1.39
CA ASP A 94 -23.41 1.94 -0.40
C ASP A 94 -22.42 2.95 0.24
N GLU A 95 -21.18 2.52 0.49
CA GLU A 95 -20.16 3.36 1.15
C GLU A 95 -19.40 4.26 0.18
N SER A 96 -19.19 3.83 -1.07
CA SER A 96 -18.36 4.56 -2.03
C SER A 96 -19.10 5.03 -3.27
N GLY A 97 -20.10 4.28 -3.74
CA GLY A 97 -20.73 4.48 -5.05
C GLY A 97 -20.05 3.75 -6.21
N ILE A 98 -18.97 2.98 -5.97
CA ILE A 98 -18.39 2.08 -6.95
C ILE A 98 -19.38 0.94 -7.23
N GLU A 99 -19.70 0.71 -8.50
CA GLU A 99 -20.60 -0.37 -8.89
C GLU A 99 -19.79 -1.63 -9.22
N ILE A 100 -19.87 -2.65 -8.36
CA ILE A 100 -19.42 -4.00 -8.67
C ILE A 100 -20.54 -4.73 -9.40
N LEU A 101 -20.25 -5.21 -10.60
CA LEU A 101 -21.22 -5.86 -11.48
C LEU A 101 -21.38 -7.32 -11.05
N LYS A 102 -22.44 -7.62 -10.29
CA LYS A 102 -22.65 -8.95 -9.68
C LYS A 102 -22.64 -10.08 -10.70
N GLU A 103 -23.16 -9.83 -11.91
CA GLU A 103 -23.17 -10.77 -13.02
C GLU A 103 -21.76 -11.15 -13.51
N THR A 104 -20.75 -10.35 -13.21
CA THR A 104 -19.35 -10.57 -13.58
C THR A 104 -18.53 -11.25 -12.49
N ILE A 105 -19.08 -11.43 -11.28
CA ILE A 105 -18.42 -12.14 -10.19
C ILE A 105 -18.30 -13.61 -10.58
N ARG A 106 -17.06 -14.07 -10.74
CA ARG A 106 -16.74 -15.45 -11.11
C ARG A 106 -15.57 -15.94 -10.26
N PHE A 107 -15.68 -17.17 -9.79
CA PHE A 107 -14.60 -17.85 -9.09
C PHE A 107 -14.33 -19.18 -9.78
N LYS A 108 -13.09 -19.41 -10.17
CA LYS A 108 -12.64 -20.70 -10.69
C LYS A 108 -11.84 -21.40 -9.60
N ILE A 109 -12.38 -22.48 -9.04
CA ILE A 109 -11.65 -23.36 -8.13
C ILE A 109 -10.80 -24.30 -8.97
N TYR A 110 -9.54 -24.50 -8.57
CA TYR A 110 -8.61 -25.39 -9.25
C TYR A 110 -7.65 -26.03 -8.24
N GLU A 111 -7.03 -27.12 -8.67
CA GLU A 111 -5.92 -27.74 -7.95
C GLU A 111 -4.61 -27.06 -8.38
N ASP A 112 -3.84 -26.58 -7.41
CA ASP A 112 -2.54 -25.96 -7.65
C ASP A 112 -1.48 -27.02 -8.00
N SER A 113 -0.29 -26.56 -8.42
CA SER A 113 0.82 -27.43 -8.82
C SER A 113 1.32 -28.36 -7.71
N GLN A 114 0.89 -28.15 -6.46
CA GLN A 114 1.27 -28.92 -5.29
C GLN A 114 0.12 -29.77 -4.74
N GLY A 115 -0.96 -29.93 -5.51
CA GLY A 115 -2.14 -30.70 -5.11
C GLY A 115 -3.06 -30.00 -4.12
N GLY A 116 -2.82 -28.72 -3.84
CA GLY A 116 -3.65 -27.89 -2.97
C GLY A 116 -4.87 -27.33 -3.69
N VAL A 117 -5.92 -27.00 -2.95
CA VAL A 117 -7.09 -26.32 -3.54
C VAL A 117 -6.86 -24.81 -3.49
N SER A 118 -7.01 -24.14 -4.63
CA SER A 118 -6.95 -22.69 -4.76
C SER A 118 -8.13 -22.17 -5.58
N ALA A 119 -8.38 -20.87 -5.54
CA ALA A 119 -9.40 -20.24 -6.37
C ALA A 119 -8.92 -18.92 -6.97
N GLU A 120 -9.23 -18.71 -8.24
CA GLU A 120 -9.06 -17.42 -8.92
C GLU A 120 -10.43 -16.73 -9.01
N GLY A 121 -10.55 -15.56 -8.41
CA GLY A 121 -11.71 -14.68 -8.51
C GLY A 121 -11.49 -13.59 -9.56
N ARG A 122 -12.54 -13.28 -10.34
CA ARG A 122 -12.57 -12.10 -11.21
C ARG A 122 -13.85 -11.31 -10.95
N ILE A 123 -13.68 -10.03 -10.64
CA ILE A 123 -14.78 -9.15 -10.24
C ILE A 123 -14.74 -7.88 -11.08
N GLY A 124 -15.73 -7.72 -11.96
CA GLY A 124 -15.89 -6.53 -12.79
C GLY A 124 -16.48 -5.35 -12.03
N TYR A 125 -15.99 -4.15 -12.32
CA TYR A 125 -16.45 -2.92 -11.68
C TYR A 125 -16.65 -1.78 -12.68
N ARG A 126 -17.42 -0.77 -12.26
CA ARG A 126 -17.51 0.56 -12.87
C ARG A 126 -17.10 1.62 -11.85
N GLY A 127 -15.95 2.22 -12.09
CA GLY A 127 -15.35 3.24 -11.24
C GLY A 127 -15.55 4.67 -11.75
N PRO A 128 -14.79 5.65 -11.20
CA PRO A 128 -14.84 7.06 -11.57
C PRO A 128 -14.67 7.36 -13.07
N MET A 129 -13.89 6.56 -13.79
CA MET A 129 -13.62 6.76 -15.22
C MET A 129 -14.80 6.35 -16.10
N GLN A 130 -15.79 5.65 -15.55
CA GLN A 130 -17.03 5.26 -16.24
C GLN A 130 -16.78 4.62 -17.62
N ARG A 131 -15.82 3.70 -17.67
CA ARG A 131 -15.45 2.99 -18.91
C ARG A 131 -16.67 2.33 -19.54
N ARG A 132 -16.87 2.55 -20.84
CA ARG A 132 -17.91 1.89 -21.65
C ARG A 132 -17.39 0.55 -22.20
N GLY A 133 -18.28 -0.44 -22.33
CA GLY A 133 -17.95 -1.76 -22.85
C GLY A 133 -17.56 -2.76 -21.75
N ASP A 134 -16.53 -3.57 -22.02
CA ASP A 134 -16.04 -4.57 -21.08
C ASP A 134 -15.49 -3.92 -19.80
N PRO A 135 -16.02 -4.29 -18.61
CA PRO A 135 -15.60 -3.69 -17.36
C PRO A 135 -14.17 -4.08 -16.99
N ALA A 136 -13.45 -3.15 -16.35
CA ALA A 136 -12.20 -3.48 -15.69
C ALA A 136 -12.48 -4.48 -14.54
N ARG A 137 -11.50 -5.35 -14.26
CA ARG A 137 -11.65 -6.41 -13.27
C ARG A 137 -10.57 -6.33 -12.20
N VAL A 138 -10.99 -6.59 -10.96
CA VAL A 138 -10.09 -6.99 -9.87
C VAL A 138 -9.94 -8.50 -9.92
N LYS A 139 -8.70 -8.97 -9.92
CA LYS A 139 -8.38 -10.38 -9.76
C LYS A 139 -8.14 -10.68 -8.29
N LEU A 140 -8.64 -11.83 -7.83
CA LEU A 140 -8.33 -12.37 -6.51
C LEU A 140 -7.66 -13.73 -6.68
N ASP A 141 -6.58 -13.95 -5.95
CA ASP A 141 -5.93 -15.25 -5.86
C ASP A 141 -6.06 -15.74 -4.42
N LEU A 142 -6.76 -16.86 -4.24
CA LEU A 142 -7.13 -17.40 -2.93
C LEU A 142 -6.49 -18.78 -2.77
N THR A 143 -5.80 -19.00 -1.65
CA THR A 143 -5.21 -20.30 -1.34
C THR A 143 -5.45 -20.69 0.11
N VAL A 144 -5.65 -21.99 0.35
CA VAL A 144 -5.62 -22.59 1.69
C VAL A 144 -4.37 -23.43 1.91
N ASN A 145 -3.56 -23.59 0.86
CA ASN A 145 -2.38 -24.44 0.83
C ASN A 145 -1.09 -23.62 1.00
N GLU A 146 -1.06 -22.85 2.09
CA GLU A 146 0.08 -22.02 2.47
C GLU A 146 0.26 -22.07 3.98
N VAL A 147 1.50 -22.21 4.43
CA VAL A 147 1.81 -22.16 5.86
C VAL A 147 1.91 -20.70 6.30
N LEU A 148 1.11 -20.36 7.29
CA LEU A 148 1.19 -19.10 8.01
C LEU A 148 2.12 -19.31 9.21
N VAL A 149 3.32 -18.75 9.15
CA VAL A 149 4.36 -19.02 10.15
C VAL A 149 4.28 -18.05 11.33
N LEU A 150 3.97 -16.79 11.04
CA LEU A 150 3.86 -15.69 11.98
C LEU A 150 2.40 -15.26 12.11
N GLU A 151 2.07 -14.72 13.27
CA GLU A 151 0.72 -14.22 13.52
C GLU A 151 0.36 -13.06 12.57
N PRO A 152 -0.82 -13.10 11.93
CA PRO A 152 -1.30 -12.00 11.11
C PRO A 152 -1.44 -10.71 11.90
N VAL A 153 -1.16 -9.59 11.23
CA VAL A 153 -1.25 -8.25 11.83
C VAL A 153 -2.37 -7.46 11.19
N ARG A 154 -3.06 -6.63 11.98
CA ARG A 154 -3.99 -5.64 11.45
C ARG A 154 -3.22 -4.40 11.03
N ARG A 155 -3.33 -4.01 9.77
CA ARG A 155 -2.63 -2.84 9.21
C ARG A 155 -3.62 -1.92 8.52
N GLU A 156 -3.30 -0.63 8.58
CA GLU A 156 -4.04 0.39 7.84
C GLU A 156 -3.74 0.23 6.35
N VAL A 157 -4.78 0.12 5.54
CA VAL A 157 -4.70 0.15 4.08
C VAL A 157 -4.56 1.60 3.64
N HIS A 158 -3.51 1.86 2.89
CA HIS A 158 -3.26 3.14 2.28
C HIS A 158 -4.28 3.43 1.17
N HIS A 159 -5.01 4.51 1.40
CA HIS A 159 -6.05 5.03 0.53
C HIS A 159 -5.93 6.55 0.55
N PRO A 160 -5.09 7.14 -0.33
CA PRO A 160 -4.77 8.58 -0.31
C PRO A 160 -5.92 9.44 -0.86
N TYR A 161 -7.02 8.81 -1.23
CA TYR A 161 -8.14 9.44 -1.90
C TYR A 161 -9.05 10.19 -0.92
N PRO A 162 -9.61 11.35 -1.31
CA PRO A 162 -10.40 12.20 -0.41
C PRO A 162 -11.62 11.54 0.24
N ASP A 163 -12.15 10.47 -0.35
CA ASP A 163 -13.31 9.73 0.16
C ASP A 163 -12.95 8.60 1.13
N LYS A 164 -11.71 8.56 1.62
CA LYS A 164 -11.28 7.63 2.67
C LYS A 164 -12.26 7.64 3.86
N PRO A 165 -12.71 6.47 4.35
CA PRO A 165 -13.54 6.40 5.56
C PRO A 165 -12.87 7.06 6.78
N GLU A 166 -13.66 7.70 7.65
CA GLU A 166 -13.14 8.41 8.85
C GLU A 166 -12.29 7.53 9.78
N LYS A 167 -12.65 6.24 9.88
CA LYS A 167 -11.92 5.25 10.70
C LYS A 167 -10.72 4.64 9.97
N GLY A 168 -10.44 5.09 8.75
CA GLY A 168 -9.55 4.44 7.82
C GLY A 168 -10.06 3.08 7.37
N ILE A 169 -9.20 2.36 6.66
CA ILE A 169 -9.45 1.00 6.19
C ILE A 169 -8.40 0.14 6.90
N GLN A 170 -8.83 -0.94 7.56
CA GLN A 170 -7.94 -1.85 8.28
C GLN A 170 -8.12 -3.25 7.70
N VAL A 171 -7.03 -3.94 7.41
CA VAL A 171 -7.05 -5.31 6.87
C VAL A 171 -6.18 -6.22 7.74
N LEU A 172 -6.57 -7.49 7.84
CA LEU A 172 -5.73 -8.54 8.43
C LEU A 172 -4.77 -9.05 7.35
N CYS A 173 -3.47 -8.93 7.58
CA CYS A 173 -2.46 -9.25 6.58
C CYS A 173 -1.25 -9.95 7.19
N TYR A 174 -0.39 -10.50 6.33
CA TYR A 174 0.93 -10.97 6.72
C TYR A 174 1.73 -9.82 7.36
N CYS A 175 2.52 -10.13 8.40
CA CYS A 175 3.55 -9.20 8.88
C CYS A 175 4.64 -9.02 7.82
N PHE A 176 5.49 -7.99 7.98
CA PHE A 176 6.48 -7.63 6.97
C PHE A 176 7.45 -8.79 6.69
N GLU A 177 7.91 -9.43 7.76
CA GLU A 177 8.87 -10.53 7.73
C GLU A 177 8.32 -11.76 7.01
N GLU A 178 7.04 -12.07 7.21
CA GLU A 178 6.33 -13.17 6.53
C GLU A 178 6.23 -12.90 5.02
N VAL A 179 5.88 -11.67 4.61
CA VAL A 179 5.84 -11.31 3.19
C VAL A 179 7.24 -11.34 2.57
N PHE A 180 8.26 -10.87 3.28
CA PHE A 180 9.62 -10.87 2.78
C PHE A 180 10.15 -12.30 2.59
N ALA A 181 9.99 -13.16 3.59
CA ALA A 181 10.29 -14.58 3.47
C ALA A 181 9.54 -15.24 2.30
N GLU A 182 8.25 -14.95 2.15
CA GLU A 182 7.44 -15.47 1.05
C GLU A 182 7.95 -15.01 -0.33
N LYS A 183 8.40 -13.75 -0.45
CA LYS A 183 8.97 -13.22 -1.69
C LYS A 183 10.31 -13.84 -2.06
N VAL A 184 11.18 -14.07 -1.08
CA VAL A 184 12.46 -14.77 -1.31
C VAL A 184 12.21 -16.20 -1.75
N ARG A 185 11.28 -16.91 -1.07
CA ARG A 185 10.87 -18.27 -1.44
C ARG A 185 10.29 -18.32 -2.86
N ALA A 186 9.37 -17.41 -3.20
CA ALA A 186 8.78 -17.34 -4.54
C ALA A 186 9.83 -17.03 -5.62
N LEU A 187 10.80 -16.15 -5.33
CA LEU A 187 11.91 -15.89 -6.26
C LEU A 187 12.69 -17.18 -6.57
N GLY A 188 13.02 -17.99 -5.57
CA GLY A 188 13.73 -19.25 -5.78
C GLY A 188 12.91 -20.39 -6.39
N GLU A 189 11.58 -20.28 -6.34
CA GLU A 189 10.65 -21.29 -6.89
C GLU A 189 10.36 -21.07 -8.38
N ARG A 190 10.27 -19.81 -8.84
CA ARG A 190 9.77 -19.49 -10.18
C ARG A 190 10.53 -18.38 -10.92
N GLU A 191 11.51 -17.75 -10.28
CA GLU A 191 12.41 -16.76 -10.88
C GLU A 191 11.70 -15.70 -11.73
N ARG A 192 10.67 -15.05 -11.18
CA ARG A 192 9.92 -14.01 -11.91
C ARG A 192 10.49 -12.61 -11.66
N PRO A 193 10.52 -11.72 -12.68
CA PRO A 193 10.95 -10.32 -12.55
C PRO A 193 10.35 -9.57 -11.36
N ARG A 194 9.06 -9.79 -11.11
CA ARG A 194 8.34 -9.17 -9.99
C ARG A 194 8.91 -9.60 -8.65
N ASP A 195 9.23 -10.89 -8.46
CA ASP A 195 9.78 -11.35 -7.17
C ASP A 195 11.21 -10.84 -6.97
N LEU A 196 12.03 -10.74 -8.02
CA LEU A 196 13.36 -10.12 -7.94
C LEU A 196 13.25 -8.65 -7.54
N TYR A 197 12.39 -7.90 -8.24
CA TYR A 197 12.12 -6.50 -7.92
C TYR A 197 11.70 -6.35 -6.45
N ASP A 198 10.78 -7.21 -6.02
CA ASP A 198 10.18 -7.20 -4.70
C ASP A 198 11.23 -7.50 -3.61
N VAL A 199 12.01 -8.57 -3.76
CA VAL A 199 13.05 -9.00 -2.79
C VAL A 199 14.10 -7.91 -2.59
N VAL A 200 14.61 -7.33 -3.67
CA VAL A 200 15.63 -6.27 -3.58
C VAL A 200 15.05 -5.01 -2.94
N HIS A 201 13.81 -4.64 -3.26
CA HIS A 201 13.18 -3.49 -2.61
C HIS A 201 12.96 -3.71 -1.11
N LEU A 202 12.49 -4.89 -0.72
CA LEU A 202 12.31 -5.24 0.69
C LEU A 202 13.63 -5.21 1.44
N TYR A 203 14.70 -5.72 0.83
CA TYR A 203 16.05 -5.62 1.38
C TYR A 203 16.51 -4.16 1.51
N ARG A 204 16.26 -3.30 0.52
CA ARG A 204 16.67 -1.87 0.53
C ARG A 204 15.87 -1.02 1.52
N HIS A 205 14.75 -1.50 2.03
CA HIS A 205 13.82 -0.70 2.84
C HIS A 205 14.17 -0.72 4.34
N ASP A 206 15.24 0.01 4.70
CA ASP A 206 15.81 -0.03 6.05
C ASP A 206 14.92 0.54 7.17
N ASN A 207 13.95 1.40 6.83
CA ASN A 207 13.07 2.04 7.80
C ASN A 207 12.16 1.07 8.56
N LEU A 208 11.83 -0.08 7.96
CA LEU A 208 11.03 -1.12 8.61
C LEU A 208 11.85 -1.98 9.57
N ARG A 209 13.19 -1.92 9.49
CA ARG A 209 14.13 -2.69 10.33
C ARG A 209 13.66 -4.14 10.55
N PRO A 210 13.47 -4.93 9.47
CA PRO A 210 13.01 -6.31 9.59
C PRO A 210 13.92 -7.08 10.54
N ASP A 211 13.32 -7.90 11.40
CA ASP A 211 14.08 -8.88 12.17
C ASP A 211 14.64 -9.95 11.21
N ARG A 212 15.94 -9.88 10.95
CA ARG A 212 16.65 -10.83 10.08
C ARG A 212 16.38 -12.28 10.49
N THR A 213 16.47 -12.56 11.79
CA THR A 213 16.30 -13.92 12.32
C THR A 213 14.89 -14.41 12.01
N LEU A 214 13.89 -13.56 12.24
CA LEU A 214 12.49 -13.88 11.98
C LEU A 214 12.24 -14.12 10.48
N VAL A 215 12.81 -13.30 9.59
CA VAL A 215 12.73 -13.49 8.13
C VAL A 215 13.35 -14.83 7.73
N THR A 216 14.56 -15.12 8.20
CA THR A 216 15.29 -16.33 7.81
C THR A 216 14.64 -17.61 8.35
N GLU A 217 14.14 -17.61 9.59
CA GLU A 217 13.41 -18.74 10.15
C GLU A 217 12.07 -18.98 9.44
N THR A 218 11.36 -17.90 9.10
CA THR A 218 10.11 -17.97 8.35
C THR A 218 10.33 -18.48 6.93
N LEU A 219 11.40 -18.03 6.27
CA LEU A 219 11.81 -18.51 4.96
C LEU A 219 12.07 -20.03 4.99
N LYS A 220 12.84 -20.52 5.97
CA LYS A 220 13.13 -21.95 6.13
C LYS A 220 11.86 -22.78 6.26
N LYS A 221 10.94 -22.39 7.16
CA LYS A 221 9.66 -23.09 7.38
C LYS A 221 8.78 -23.10 6.12
N LYS A 222 8.73 -21.99 5.39
CA LYS A 222 7.98 -21.90 4.12
C LYS A 222 8.59 -22.76 3.02
N CYS A 223 9.92 -22.77 2.89
CA CYS A 223 10.63 -23.64 1.96
C CYS A 223 10.43 -25.12 2.27
N GLU A 224 10.52 -25.51 3.55
CA GLU A 224 10.26 -26.88 4.01
C GLU A 224 8.83 -27.32 3.70
N PHE A 225 7.83 -26.49 3.99
CA PHE A 225 6.43 -26.76 3.65
C PHE A 225 6.22 -26.97 2.15
N LYS A 226 6.95 -26.22 1.31
CA LYS A 226 6.88 -26.30 -0.15
C LYS A 226 7.80 -27.38 -0.74
N GLY A 227 8.58 -28.08 0.09
CA GLY A 227 9.51 -29.13 -0.36
C GLY A 227 10.66 -28.63 -1.23
N ILE A 228 11.04 -27.36 -1.10
CA ILE A 228 12.12 -26.75 -1.89
C ILE A 228 13.29 -26.32 -0.99
N PRO A 229 14.53 -26.29 -1.50
CA PRO A 229 15.66 -25.78 -0.73
C PRO A 229 15.51 -24.27 -0.47
N VAL A 230 16.17 -23.78 0.58
CA VAL A 230 16.28 -22.33 0.81
C VAL A 230 17.05 -21.70 -0.36
N PRO A 231 16.50 -20.68 -1.04
CA PRO A 231 17.13 -20.08 -2.21
C PRO A 231 18.50 -19.48 -1.89
N THR A 232 19.45 -19.67 -2.81
CA THR A 232 20.77 -19.05 -2.80
C THR A 232 21.11 -18.51 -4.18
N MET A 233 22.13 -17.66 -4.28
CA MET A 233 22.60 -17.16 -5.57
C MET A 233 22.99 -18.30 -6.51
N GLN A 234 23.68 -19.33 -5.99
CA GLN A 234 24.12 -20.47 -6.79
C GLN A 234 22.95 -21.28 -7.34
N ILE A 235 21.88 -21.44 -6.55
CA ILE A 235 20.66 -22.09 -7.01
C ILE A 235 20.05 -21.27 -8.15
N LEU A 236 19.88 -19.96 -7.96
CA LEU A 236 19.27 -19.10 -8.96
C LEU A 236 20.05 -19.04 -10.28
N GLU A 237 21.38 -18.98 -10.21
CA GLU A 237 22.23 -18.95 -11.41
C GLU A 237 22.20 -20.26 -12.21
N SER A 238 21.89 -21.38 -11.55
CA SER A 238 21.88 -22.71 -12.16
C SER A 238 20.57 -23.07 -12.86
N GLN A 239 19.49 -22.32 -12.60
CA GLN A 239 18.17 -22.59 -13.16
C GLN A 239 18.03 -22.03 -14.58
N PRO A 240 17.36 -22.73 -15.50
CA PRO A 240 17.07 -22.19 -16.84
C PRO A 240 16.14 -20.97 -16.80
N GLU A 241 15.27 -20.87 -15.79
CA GLU A 241 14.33 -19.77 -15.58
C GLU A 241 15.04 -18.41 -15.46
N ARG A 242 16.31 -18.38 -15.06
CA ARG A 242 17.12 -17.16 -14.96
C ARG A 242 17.17 -16.38 -16.28
N LEU A 243 17.23 -17.09 -17.41
CA LEU A 243 17.29 -16.45 -18.73
C LEU A 243 15.93 -15.85 -19.10
N GLU A 244 14.85 -16.55 -18.75
CA GLU A 244 13.47 -16.06 -18.93
C GLU A 244 13.21 -14.83 -18.03
N LEU A 245 13.73 -14.84 -16.80
CA LEU A 245 13.63 -13.71 -15.87
C LEU A 245 14.21 -12.43 -16.52
N GLU A 246 15.43 -12.49 -17.04
CA GLU A 246 16.07 -11.33 -17.67
C GLU A 246 15.31 -10.88 -18.94
N ALA A 247 14.85 -11.83 -19.76
CA ALA A 247 14.08 -11.55 -20.98
C ALA A 247 12.71 -10.90 -20.71
N GLU A 248 12.03 -11.32 -19.63
CA GLU A 248 10.70 -10.84 -19.28
C GLU A 248 10.71 -9.61 -18.34
N TRP A 249 11.90 -9.08 -18.01
CA TRP A 249 12.05 -7.96 -17.07
C TRP A 249 11.22 -6.74 -17.48
N GLU A 250 11.34 -6.31 -18.73
CA GLU A 250 10.59 -5.17 -19.26
C GLU A 250 9.10 -5.47 -19.40
N ASN A 251 8.76 -6.60 -20.02
CA ASN A 251 7.37 -7.02 -20.27
C ASN A 251 6.54 -7.05 -18.99
N MET A 252 7.10 -7.56 -17.90
CA MET A 252 6.37 -7.78 -16.65
C MET A 252 6.30 -6.56 -15.73
N LEU A 253 7.21 -5.60 -15.85
CA LEU A 253 7.37 -4.48 -14.90
C LEU A 253 7.16 -3.09 -15.49
N ALA A 254 7.41 -2.85 -16.79
CA ALA A 254 7.42 -1.50 -17.36
C ALA A 254 6.09 -0.75 -17.18
N HIS A 255 4.96 -1.44 -17.27
CA HIS A 255 3.63 -0.85 -17.07
C HIS A 255 3.26 -0.60 -15.60
N GLN A 256 4.05 -1.11 -14.66
CA GLN A 256 3.81 -1.03 -13.20
C GLN A 256 4.67 0.04 -12.53
N LEU A 257 5.56 0.69 -13.28
CA LEU A 257 6.61 1.58 -12.79
C LEU A 257 6.63 2.87 -13.62
N PRO A 258 6.84 4.05 -12.99
CA PRO A 258 7.07 5.30 -13.71
C PRO A 258 8.30 5.27 -14.64
N ALA A 259 9.36 4.56 -14.23
CA ALA A 259 10.54 4.28 -15.05
C ALA A 259 11.08 2.90 -14.69
N LEU A 260 11.45 2.10 -15.70
CA LEU A 260 11.99 0.76 -15.48
C LEU A 260 13.48 0.83 -15.11
N PRO A 261 13.88 0.35 -13.92
CA PRO A 261 15.28 0.24 -13.57
C PRO A 261 15.99 -0.85 -14.40
N PRO A 262 17.31 -0.73 -14.67
CA PRO A 262 18.06 -1.78 -15.35
C PRO A 262 18.06 -3.10 -14.56
N PHE A 263 17.85 -4.23 -15.23
CA PHE A 263 17.84 -5.57 -14.62
C PHE A 263 19.07 -5.84 -13.73
N ARG A 264 20.27 -5.53 -14.24
CA ARG A 264 21.54 -5.74 -13.53
C ARG A 264 21.60 -5.05 -12.16
N GLN A 265 20.96 -3.89 -12.02
CA GLN A 265 20.89 -3.17 -10.74
C GLN A 265 20.17 -3.97 -9.64
N PHE A 266 19.33 -4.93 -10.02
CA PHE A 266 18.58 -5.79 -9.11
C PHE A 266 19.26 -7.14 -8.96
N TRP A 267 19.64 -7.77 -10.07
CA TRP A 267 20.33 -9.05 -10.06
C TRP A 267 21.65 -9.00 -9.27
N ASP A 268 22.47 -7.97 -9.50
CA ASP A 268 23.78 -7.85 -8.87
C ASP A 268 23.68 -7.46 -7.37
N GLU A 269 22.49 -7.13 -6.86
CA GLU A 269 22.24 -6.91 -5.43
C GLU A 269 21.95 -8.23 -4.68
N LEU A 270 21.48 -9.28 -5.37
CA LEU A 270 21.09 -10.54 -4.73
C LEU A 270 22.18 -11.17 -3.85
N PRO A 271 23.48 -11.16 -4.23
CA PRO A 271 24.53 -11.68 -3.34
C PRO A 271 24.52 -11.02 -1.96
N ARG A 272 24.27 -9.70 -1.89
CA ARG A 272 24.18 -8.96 -0.62
C ARG A 272 22.89 -9.29 0.15
N VAL A 273 21.79 -9.52 -0.56
CA VAL A 273 20.53 -9.97 0.05
C VAL A 273 20.74 -11.31 0.74
N PHE A 274 21.33 -12.30 0.04
CA PHE A 274 21.58 -13.62 0.60
C PHE A 274 22.70 -13.62 1.65
N GLY A 275 23.74 -12.82 1.45
CA GLY A 275 24.77 -12.58 2.46
C GLY A 275 24.18 -12.03 3.76
N TRP A 276 23.24 -11.08 3.65
CA TRP A 276 22.52 -10.56 4.80
C TRP A 276 21.61 -11.62 5.45
N LEU A 277 20.78 -12.33 4.68
CA LEU A 277 19.88 -13.37 5.21
C LEU A 277 20.62 -14.50 5.94
N SER A 278 21.80 -14.87 5.44
CA SER A 278 22.68 -15.90 6.04
C SER A 278 23.50 -15.38 7.23
N GLY A 279 23.54 -14.07 7.45
CA GLY A 279 24.35 -13.45 8.50
C GLY A 279 25.84 -13.31 8.16
N VAL A 280 26.23 -13.56 6.90
CA VAL A 280 27.61 -13.39 6.42
C VAL A 280 27.94 -11.92 6.16
N GLU A 281 26.94 -11.13 5.76
CA GLU A 281 27.08 -9.70 5.49
C GLU A 281 26.13 -8.87 6.36
N GLU A 282 26.61 -7.71 6.81
CA GLU A 282 25.75 -6.68 7.39
C GLU A 282 25.47 -5.60 6.35
N LYS A 283 24.33 -4.93 6.47
CA LYS A 283 23.99 -3.83 5.56
C LYS A 283 24.98 -2.68 5.74
N ALA A 284 25.46 -2.14 4.63
CA ALA A 284 26.36 -0.99 4.65
C ALA A 284 25.64 0.22 5.29
N VAL A 285 26.18 0.72 6.39
CA VAL A 285 25.68 1.94 7.04
C VAL A 285 26.23 3.14 6.29
N THR A 286 25.34 3.89 5.64
CA THR A 286 25.65 5.19 5.04
C THR A 286 25.24 6.30 5.98
N GLU A 287 25.93 7.44 5.94
CA GLU A 287 25.53 8.62 6.71
C GLU A 287 24.46 9.42 5.96
N PRO A 288 23.56 10.13 6.67
CA PRO A 288 22.64 11.07 6.05
C PRO A 288 23.38 12.19 5.28
N ILE A 289 22.78 12.68 4.20
CA ILE A 289 23.35 13.79 3.43
C ILE A 289 23.50 15.05 4.32
N PRO A 290 24.66 15.72 4.33
CA PRO A 290 24.86 16.91 5.19
C PRO A 290 23.85 18.03 4.91
N VAL A 291 23.15 18.46 5.95
CA VAL A 291 22.19 19.57 5.89
C VAL A 291 22.84 20.83 6.47
N LYS A 292 23.06 21.84 5.64
CA LYS A 292 23.71 23.12 6.03
C LYS A 292 22.74 24.20 6.50
N VAL A 293 21.44 23.91 6.57
CA VAL A 293 20.37 24.88 6.88
C VAL A 293 19.63 24.41 8.13
N ALA A 294 19.13 25.35 8.95
CA ALA A 294 18.27 25.02 10.08
C ALA A 294 16.96 24.37 9.60
N VAL A 295 16.78 23.10 9.93
CA VAL A 295 15.61 22.28 9.56
C VAL A 295 14.80 21.93 10.80
N ASP A 296 13.50 21.74 10.59
CA ASP A 296 12.60 21.16 11.59
C ASP A 296 12.91 19.67 11.73
N THR A 297 13.60 19.30 12.81
CA THR A 297 13.99 17.92 13.10
C THR A 297 12.83 17.05 13.56
N ALA A 298 11.70 17.65 13.97
CA ALA A 298 10.48 16.92 14.33
C ALA A 298 9.64 16.56 13.10
N TRP A 299 9.89 17.22 11.95
CA TRP A 299 9.17 16.94 10.72
C TRP A 299 9.85 15.84 9.90
N GLN A 300 9.04 14.89 9.41
CA GLN A 300 9.45 13.86 8.45
C GLN A 300 8.50 13.84 7.26
N PRO A 301 8.97 13.41 6.08
CA PRO A 301 8.07 13.21 4.95
C PRO A 301 6.99 12.19 5.32
N PRO A 302 5.74 12.36 4.82
CA PRO A 302 4.71 11.35 4.95
C PRO A 302 5.21 10.01 4.44
N SER A 303 4.94 8.95 5.20
CA SER A 303 5.38 7.62 4.83
C SER A 303 4.69 7.05 3.60
N MET A 304 3.44 7.44 3.44
CA MET A 304 2.65 7.18 2.24
C MET A 304 2.44 8.53 1.54
N ALA A 305 2.52 8.54 0.23
CA ALA A 305 2.08 9.65 -0.60
C ALA A 305 0.72 10.17 -0.13
N GLN A 306 0.60 11.47 -0.28
CA GLN A 306 -0.62 12.20 -0.14
C GLN A 306 -0.76 12.97 -1.44
N ALA A 307 -1.98 13.36 -1.80
CA ALA A 307 -2.11 14.46 -2.75
C ALA A 307 -1.40 15.66 -2.13
N TRP A 308 -0.20 15.98 -2.61
CA TRP A 308 0.57 17.13 -2.13
C TRP A 308 -0.12 18.44 -2.50
N HIS A 309 -1.14 18.38 -3.37
CA HIS A 309 -1.89 19.51 -3.93
C HIS A 309 -0.94 20.58 -4.48
N ARG A 310 0.22 20.15 -4.98
CA ARG A 310 1.28 20.97 -5.56
C ARG A 310 1.59 20.42 -6.94
N VAL A 311 2.03 21.31 -7.83
CA VAL A 311 2.32 20.98 -9.24
C VAL A 311 3.56 20.07 -9.39
N VAL A 312 4.28 19.80 -8.30
CA VAL A 312 5.59 19.12 -8.33
C VAL A 312 5.40 17.61 -8.17
N PRO A 313 5.93 16.78 -9.09
CA PRO A 313 5.78 15.32 -9.02
C PRO A 313 6.76 14.72 -7.99
N LEU A 314 6.54 15.02 -6.71
CA LEU A 314 7.36 14.49 -5.60
C LEU A 314 7.39 12.96 -5.57
N GLU A 315 6.29 12.32 -5.96
CA GLU A 315 6.21 10.86 -5.98
C GLU A 315 7.12 10.24 -7.05
N VAL A 316 7.37 10.93 -8.17
CA VAL A 316 8.39 10.51 -9.16
C VAL A 316 9.79 10.57 -8.56
N ILE A 317 10.08 11.60 -7.76
CA ILE A 317 11.37 11.74 -7.06
C ILE A 317 11.54 10.65 -5.99
N ARG A 318 10.49 10.38 -5.21
CA ARG A 318 10.50 9.31 -4.19
C ARG A 318 10.62 7.93 -4.82
N PHE A 319 9.93 7.70 -5.94
CA PHE A 319 10.07 6.50 -6.75
C PHE A 319 11.51 6.30 -7.22
N ALA A 320 12.11 7.32 -7.84
CA ALA A 320 13.48 7.26 -8.31
C ALA A 320 14.46 6.99 -7.16
N ALA A 321 14.29 7.66 -6.02
CA ALA A 321 15.08 7.41 -4.82
C ALA A 321 14.98 5.95 -4.32
N SER A 322 13.74 5.42 -4.22
CA SER A 322 13.47 4.02 -3.82
C SER A 322 14.17 3.01 -4.73
N ASN A 323 14.22 3.32 -6.04
CA ASN A 323 14.80 2.47 -7.06
C ASN A 323 16.29 2.79 -7.34
N ARG A 324 16.89 3.71 -6.57
CA ARG A 324 18.27 4.20 -6.77
C ARG A 324 18.51 4.69 -8.22
N LEU A 325 17.55 5.41 -8.77
CA LEU A 325 17.59 6.02 -10.11
C LEU A 325 17.81 7.53 -10.00
N CYS A 326 18.52 8.08 -10.98
CA CYS A 326 18.68 9.52 -11.10
C CYS A 326 17.39 10.18 -11.60
N VAL A 327 17.18 11.42 -11.18
CA VAL A 327 16.08 12.28 -11.62
C VAL A 327 16.63 13.37 -12.52
N ASP A 328 16.02 13.55 -13.69
CA ASP A 328 16.20 14.77 -14.48
C ASP A 328 15.31 15.87 -13.90
N LEU A 329 15.95 16.84 -13.24
CA LEU A 329 15.28 17.91 -12.50
C LEU A 329 15.36 19.23 -13.27
N THR A 330 14.21 19.77 -13.68
CA THR A 330 14.11 21.11 -14.25
C THR A 330 13.90 22.13 -13.13
N TYR A 331 14.86 23.03 -12.97
CA TYR A 331 14.87 24.05 -11.93
C TYR A 331 15.49 25.33 -12.50
N GLU A 332 14.91 26.50 -12.25
CA GLU A 332 15.41 27.79 -12.78
C GLU A 332 15.72 27.78 -14.30
N GLY A 333 14.86 27.12 -15.09
CA GLY A 333 14.98 27.04 -16.55
C GLY A 333 16.06 26.10 -17.07
N THR A 334 16.75 25.35 -16.19
CA THR A 334 17.81 24.41 -16.59
C THR A 334 17.55 23.01 -16.02
N SER A 335 17.76 22.00 -16.87
CA SER A 335 17.70 20.59 -16.50
C SER A 335 19.04 20.10 -15.96
N ARG A 336 18.99 19.20 -14.98
CA ARG A 336 20.17 18.63 -14.33
C ARG A 336 19.86 17.23 -13.80
N LEU A 337 20.78 16.31 -14.01
CA LEU A 337 20.67 14.95 -13.50
C LEU A 337 21.13 14.90 -12.03
N ILE A 338 20.24 14.46 -11.15
CA ILE A 338 20.49 14.39 -9.70
C ILE A 338 20.25 13.00 -9.12
N GLU A 339 20.95 12.69 -8.04
CA GLU A 339 20.72 11.55 -7.16
C GLU A 339 19.90 12.04 -5.96
N PRO A 340 18.62 11.67 -5.84
CA PRO A 340 17.74 12.18 -4.77
C PRO A 340 17.97 11.41 -3.46
N TYR A 341 18.22 12.13 -2.35
CA TYR A 341 18.52 11.51 -1.05
C TYR A 341 17.48 11.78 0.03
N SER A 342 17.11 13.04 0.28
CA SER A 342 16.21 13.34 1.41
C SER A 342 15.31 14.55 1.16
N LEU A 343 14.17 14.58 1.85
CA LEU A 343 13.28 15.73 1.90
C LEU A 343 13.26 16.27 3.33
N ARG A 344 13.42 17.59 3.47
CA ARG A 344 13.46 18.29 4.76
C ARG A 344 12.54 19.48 4.75
N ARG A 345 12.04 19.87 5.92
CA ARG A 345 11.28 21.11 6.10
C ARG A 345 12.14 22.12 6.84
N THR A 346 12.21 23.34 6.33
CA THR A 346 12.88 24.46 7.02
C THR A 346 12.01 24.94 8.18
N GLN A 347 12.57 25.69 9.12
CA GLN A 347 11.80 26.34 10.19
C GLN A 347 10.69 27.25 9.64
N ASP A 348 10.94 27.93 8.52
CA ASP A 348 9.95 28.76 7.82
C ASP A 348 8.90 27.95 7.03
N GLY A 349 8.89 26.62 7.19
CA GLY A 349 7.89 25.72 6.60
C GLY A 349 8.10 25.35 5.14
N ASN A 350 9.20 25.76 4.49
CA ASN A 350 9.51 25.40 3.11
C ASN A 350 10.06 23.97 3.01
N LEU A 351 9.79 23.29 1.91
CA LEU A 351 10.32 21.95 1.65
C LEU A 351 11.60 22.04 0.80
N LEU A 352 12.65 21.34 1.22
CA LEU A 352 13.93 21.24 0.55
C LEU A 352 14.21 19.79 0.15
N LEU A 353 14.40 19.57 -1.14
CA LEU A 353 14.96 18.33 -1.69
C LEU A 353 16.48 18.40 -1.62
N HIS A 354 17.09 17.53 -0.83
CA HIS A 354 18.53 17.32 -0.79
C HIS A 354 18.92 16.20 -1.76
N ALA A 355 19.87 16.52 -2.63
CA ALA A 355 20.30 15.64 -3.70
C ALA A 355 21.79 15.86 -4.03
N VAL A 356 22.39 14.94 -4.78
CA VAL A 356 23.74 15.10 -5.33
C VAL A 356 23.65 15.28 -6.84
N LYS A 357 24.42 16.20 -7.43
CA LYS A 357 24.53 16.28 -8.89
C LYS A 357 25.29 15.06 -9.42
N HIS A 358 24.67 14.27 -10.28
CA HIS A 358 25.24 12.98 -10.70
C HIS A 358 26.63 13.12 -11.36
N GLY A 359 26.79 14.07 -12.29
CA GLY A 359 28.06 14.25 -13.01
C GLY A 359 29.22 14.81 -12.16
N SER A 360 28.94 15.71 -11.21
CA SER A 360 29.98 16.38 -10.41
C SER A 360 30.17 15.80 -9.00
N GLY A 361 29.19 15.06 -8.48
CA GLY A 361 29.20 14.58 -7.09
C GLY A 361 28.94 15.62 -6.01
N GLU A 362 28.66 16.88 -6.38
CA GLU A 362 28.36 17.96 -5.44
C GLU A 362 26.97 17.81 -4.77
N PRO A 363 26.87 17.89 -3.43
CA PRO A 363 25.58 17.97 -2.74
C PRO A 363 24.93 19.34 -2.97
N ARG A 364 23.61 19.33 -3.20
CA ARG A 364 22.76 20.51 -3.43
C ARG A 364 21.41 20.36 -2.74
N SER A 365 20.75 21.49 -2.51
CA SER A 365 19.39 21.56 -1.99
C SER A 365 18.51 22.38 -2.92
N TYR A 366 17.31 21.89 -3.23
CA TYR A 366 16.35 22.54 -4.12
C TYR A 366 15.05 22.83 -3.36
N ARG A 367 14.54 24.05 -3.49
CA ARG A 367 13.20 24.37 -2.97
C ARG A 367 12.14 23.68 -3.79
N VAL A 368 11.34 22.82 -3.15
CA VAL A 368 10.35 22.02 -3.85
C VAL A 368 9.37 22.90 -4.62
N ASP A 369 8.89 23.99 -4.04
CA ASP A 369 7.96 24.92 -4.66
C ASP A 369 8.50 25.67 -5.88
N ARG A 370 9.82 25.57 -6.15
CA ARG A 370 10.48 26.15 -7.33
C ARG A 370 10.87 25.12 -8.39
N ILE A 371 10.59 23.84 -8.15
CA ILE A 371 10.81 22.77 -9.14
C ILE A 371 9.79 22.94 -10.26
N GLN A 372 10.28 23.02 -11.50
CA GLN A 372 9.46 23.23 -12.70
C GLN A 372 9.11 21.89 -13.38
N GLY A 373 9.90 20.85 -13.14
CA GLY A 373 9.66 19.50 -13.64
C GLY A 373 10.63 18.50 -13.01
N ALA A 374 10.22 17.24 -12.91
CA ALA A 374 11.08 16.15 -12.49
C ALA A 374 10.65 14.85 -13.19
N ASN A 375 11.60 14.15 -13.79
CA ASN A 375 11.37 12.86 -14.44
C ASN A 375 12.36 11.82 -13.90
N ALA A 376 11.85 10.64 -13.53
CA ALA A 376 12.71 9.51 -13.21
C ALA A 376 13.39 9.01 -14.50
N THR A 377 14.69 8.77 -14.44
CA THR A 377 15.47 8.25 -15.58
C THR A 377 15.77 6.76 -15.36
N ASN A 378 16.30 6.08 -16.39
CA ASN A 378 16.82 4.71 -16.27
C ASN A 378 18.30 4.67 -15.85
N VAL A 379 18.88 5.81 -15.45
CA VAL A 379 20.28 5.92 -15.04
C VAL A 379 20.40 5.60 -13.55
N PRO A 380 21.01 4.47 -13.16
CA PRO A 380 21.15 4.11 -11.76
C PRO A 380 22.26 4.93 -11.07
N PHE A 381 22.19 5.04 -9.75
CA PHE A 381 23.30 5.52 -8.92
C PHE A 381 23.54 4.58 -7.74
N VAL A 382 24.78 4.60 -7.24
CA VAL A 382 25.16 3.92 -5.99
C VAL A 382 25.07 4.96 -4.87
N PRO A 383 24.21 4.77 -3.85
CA PRO A 383 24.04 5.74 -2.78
C PRO A 383 25.34 6.03 -2.04
N ARG A 384 25.69 7.32 -1.95
CA ARG A 384 26.80 7.84 -1.12
C ARG A 384 26.32 8.17 0.29
N TYR A 385 25.04 8.48 0.42
CA TYR A 385 24.36 8.83 1.65
C TYR A 385 23.12 7.95 1.83
N THR A 386 22.55 7.95 3.04
CA THR A 386 21.27 7.29 3.29
C THR A 386 20.17 7.90 2.42
N VAL A 387 19.36 7.05 1.78
CA VAL A 387 18.17 7.49 1.05
C VAL A 387 16.97 7.52 2.01
N GLU A 388 16.49 8.73 2.30
CA GLU A 388 15.47 9.03 3.31
C GLU A 388 14.18 9.61 2.71
N LEU A 389 13.99 9.47 1.40
CA LEU A 389 12.79 9.93 0.67
C LEU A 389 11.60 8.94 0.76
N THR A 390 11.85 7.75 1.30
CA THR A 390 10.87 6.66 1.38
C THR A 390 10.64 6.23 2.84
N PRO A 391 10.22 7.12 3.76
CA PRO A 391 9.86 6.69 5.11
C PRO A 391 8.66 5.73 5.06
N SER A 392 8.62 4.74 5.95
CA SER A 392 7.49 3.80 6.12
C SER A 392 6.67 4.22 7.35
N GLY A 393 5.35 3.99 7.33
CA GLY A 393 4.44 4.52 8.35
C GLY A 393 4.35 3.64 9.59
N PRO A 394 3.55 4.06 10.58
CA PRO A 394 3.95 5.03 11.58
C PRO A 394 5.11 4.50 12.45
N ILE A 395 6.09 5.35 12.72
CA ILE A 395 7.19 5.06 13.63
C ILE A 395 6.64 5.04 15.06
N HIS A 396 6.77 3.90 15.74
CA HIS A 396 6.57 3.81 17.18
C HIS A 396 7.54 4.78 17.88
N ALA A 397 7.00 5.69 18.70
CA ALA A 397 7.80 6.56 19.54
C ALA A 397 8.77 5.73 20.39
N ALA A 398 10.02 6.19 20.50
CA ALA A 398 11.02 5.55 21.34
C ALA A 398 10.47 5.32 22.76
N PRO A 399 10.76 4.18 23.42
CA PRO A 399 10.42 4.01 24.81
C PRO A 399 11.10 5.12 25.60
N SER A 400 10.31 6.02 26.18
CA SER A 400 10.81 7.04 27.10
C SER A 400 11.50 6.31 28.24
N SER A 401 12.82 6.46 28.33
CA SER A 401 13.57 6.04 29.50
C SER A 401 12.96 6.75 30.71
N ARG A 402 12.32 5.97 31.60
CA ARG A 402 11.98 6.45 32.94
C ARG A 402 13.29 6.63 33.68
N GLY A 403 13.83 7.84 33.60
CA GLY A 403 14.79 8.32 34.59
C GLY A 403 14.08 8.39 35.92
N SER A 404 14.41 7.45 36.81
CA SER A 404 14.01 7.43 38.21
C SER A 404 14.41 8.77 38.85
N LYS A 405 13.44 9.64 39.12
CA LYS A 405 13.64 10.77 40.01
C LYS A 405 12.90 10.50 41.30
N VAL A 406 13.71 10.49 42.34
CA VAL A 406 13.42 10.42 43.77
C VAL A 406 12.26 11.37 44.11
N GLU A 407 11.24 10.83 44.76
CA GLU A 407 10.16 11.60 45.39
C GLU A 407 10.71 12.32 46.62
N ASP A 408 10.58 13.64 46.65
CA ASP A 408 10.68 14.43 47.88
C ASP A 408 9.25 14.89 48.22
N PRO A 409 8.63 14.40 49.30
CA PRO A 409 7.35 14.91 49.77
C PRO A 409 7.55 16.29 50.37
N TRP A 410 6.51 17.11 50.49
CA TRP A 410 6.51 18.47 51.04
C TRP A 410 6.75 19.63 50.06
N SER A 411 5.74 19.96 49.26
CA SER A 411 5.38 21.38 49.08
C SER A 411 3.92 21.58 48.65
N LEU A 412 3.14 22.13 49.57
CA LEU A 412 1.80 22.69 49.34
C LEU A 412 1.92 24.06 48.69
N LYS A 413 1.56 24.24 47.42
CA LYS A 413 1.12 25.54 46.85
C LYS A 413 0.09 25.36 45.71
N ARG A 414 -1.15 25.83 45.95
CA ARG A 414 -2.03 26.43 44.92
C ARG A 414 -1.57 27.90 44.69
N PRO A 415 -1.96 28.66 43.63
CA PRO A 415 -3.14 28.51 42.78
C PRO A 415 -2.99 28.93 41.28
N ARG A 416 -4.14 28.86 40.59
CA ARG A 416 -4.70 29.77 39.56
C ARG A 416 -4.80 29.28 38.10
N THR A 417 -6.00 29.53 37.63
CA THR A 417 -6.70 29.17 36.40
C THR A 417 -6.33 30.06 35.21
N SER A 418 -6.22 29.46 34.02
CA SER A 418 -6.64 30.10 32.77
C SER A 418 -7.08 29.03 31.76
N ARG A 419 -8.31 29.20 31.26
CA ARG A 419 -8.99 28.35 30.28
C ARG A 419 -8.31 28.42 28.91
N VAL A 420 -8.14 27.27 28.25
CA VAL A 420 -8.25 27.13 26.79
C VAL A 420 -8.99 25.81 26.52
N GLY A 421 -10.06 25.90 25.72
CA GLY A 421 -11.04 24.83 25.58
C GLY A 421 -10.57 23.66 24.72
N SER A 422 -10.69 22.45 25.26
CA SER A 422 -10.65 21.21 24.49
C SER A 422 -12.08 20.79 24.14
N GLY A 423 -12.42 20.81 22.85
CA GLY A 423 -13.64 20.18 22.33
C GLY A 423 -13.64 18.70 22.66
N ARG A 424 -14.67 18.26 23.39
CA ARG A 424 -14.89 16.87 23.81
C ARG A 424 -15.00 15.96 22.60
N LYS A 425 -14.15 14.91 22.57
CA LYS A 425 -14.42 13.67 21.86
C LYS A 425 -15.68 13.03 22.46
N ASN A 426 -16.78 13.01 21.72
CA ASN A 426 -17.93 12.19 22.08
C ASN A 426 -17.75 10.82 21.42
N PHE A 427 -17.49 9.81 22.25
CA PHE A 427 -17.81 8.43 21.90
C PHE A 427 -19.34 8.30 21.89
N THR A 428 -19.95 8.04 20.74
CA THR A 428 -21.36 7.66 20.65
C THR A 428 -21.48 6.25 20.09
N TYR A 429 -21.68 5.28 20.98
CA TYR A 429 -22.60 4.18 20.71
C TYR A 429 -23.98 4.81 20.55
N GLY A 430 -24.45 4.96 19.32
CA GLY A 430 -25.77 5.53 18.99
C GLY A 430 -26.65 4.50 18.30
N PRO A 431 -27.99 4.61 18.43
CA PRO A 431 -28.93 3.70 17.79
C PRO A 431 -28.84 3.82 16.25
N ALA A 432 -28.99 2.69 15.56
CA ALA A 432 -29.10 2.60 14.11
C ALA A 432 -30.57 2.78 13.68
N TYR A 433 -30.86 3.82 12.92
CA TYR A 433 -32.19 4.14 12.43
C TYR A 433 -32.49 3.39 11.14
N VAL A 434 -33.67 2.80 11.03
CA VAL A 434 -34.17 2.14 9.82
C VAL A 434 -35.13 3.10 9.12
N ILE A 435 -34.76 3.60 7.95
CA ILE A 435 -35.57 4.50 7.13
C ILE A 435 -36.15 3.72 5.94
N GLU A 436 -37.45 3.78 5.71
CA GLU A 436 -38.12 3.13 4.59
C GLU A 436 -38.54 4.15 3.52
N CYS A 437 -38.28 3.85 2.26
CA CYS A 437 -38.77 4.65 1.14
C CYS A 437 -40.26 4.38 0.89
N PRO A 438 -41.14 5.40 0.90
CA PRO A 438 -42.59 5.20 0.69
C PRO A 438 -42.94 4.76 -0.74
N TYR A 439 -42.05 5.00 -1.71
CA TYR A 439 -42.29 4.66 -3.11
C TYR A 439 -41.95 3.21 -3.46
N CYS A 440 -40.86 2.66 -2.88
CA CYS A 440 -40.37 1.32 -3.24
C CYS A 440 -40.31 0.34 -2.06
N GLY A 441 -40.61 0.78 -0.84
CA GLY A 441 -40.54 -0.06 0.37
C GLY A 441 -39.14 -0.60 0.68
N LYS A 442 -38.08 0.03 0.14
CA LYS A 442 -36.68 -0.31 0.43
C LYS A 442 -36.28 0.33 1.76
N ARG A 443 -35.60 -0.44 2.61
CA ARG A 443 -35.14 -0.02 3.94
C ARG A 443 -33.65 0.31 3.93
N PHE A 444 -33.28 1.37 4.62
CA PHE A 444 -31.92 1.90 4.72
C PHE A 444 -31.55 1.99 6.20
N ASN A 445 -30.45 1.35 6.60
CA ASN A 445 -29.93 1.47 7.96
C ASN A 445 -28.98 2.66 8.03
N ARG A 446 -29.19 3.57 9.00
CA ARG A 446 -28.41 4.81 9.13
C ARG A 446 -28.01 5.05 10.57
N LYS A 447 -26.88 5.73 10.77
CA LYS A 447 -26.42 6.16 12.10
C LYS A 447 -27.03 7.50 12.54
N THR A 448 -27.77 8.16 11.65
CA THR A 448 -28.45 9.44 11.90
C THR A 448 -29.94 9.30 11.64
N SER A 449 -30.76 10.10 12.31
CA SER A 449 -32.22 10.11 12.16
C SER A 449 -32.70 10.79 10.87
N SER A 450 -31.79 11.11 9.94
CA SER A 450 -32.13 11.80 8.70
C SER A 450 -32.97 10.91 7.78
N THR A 451 -34.11 11.44 7.34
CA THR A 451 -35.05 10.79 6.43
C THR A 451 -34.71 11.02 4.95
N GLN A 452 -33.70 11.83 4.62
CA GLN A 452 -33.36 12.15 3.23
C GLN A 452 -32.67 10.99 2.53
N LEU A 453 -33.23 10.45 1.45
CA LEU A 453 -32.69 9.31 0.70
C LEU A 453 -31.88 9.76 -0.52
N ASN A 454 -30.74 9.10 -0.76
CA ASN A 454 -30.00 9.23 -2.01
C ASN A 454 -30.81 8.63 -3.18
N PRO A 455 -30.51 9.01 -4.44
CA PRO A 455 -31.01 8.28 -5.61
C PRO A 455 -30.73 6.78 -5.45
N HIS A 456 -31.77 5.96 -5.56
CA HIS A 456 -31.68 4.51 -5.35
C HIS A 456 -32.56 3.76 -6.34
N LYS A 457 -32.27 2.47 -6.52
CA LYS A 457 -33.13 1.55 -7.28
C LYS A 457 -34.13 0.84 -6.36
N ASP A 458 -35.32 0.53 -6.89
CA ASP A 458 -36.32 -0.29 -6.21
C ASP A 458 -35.88 -1.76 -6.08
N LYS A 459 -36.72 -2.61 -5.47
CA LYS A 459 -36.43 -4.05 -5.29
C LYS A 459 -36.30 -4.82 -6.61
N LYS A 460 -36.74 -4.24 -7.74
CA LYS A 460 -36.68 -4.82 -9.08
C LYS A 460 -35.57 -4.21 -9.95
N GLY A 461 -34.76 -3.30 -9.39
CA GLY A 461 -33.61 -2.69 -10.08
C GLY A 461 -33.92 -1.42 -10.88
N TYR A 462 -35.14 -0.88 -10.82
CA TYR A 462 -35.51 0.35 -11.54
C TYR A 462 -35.23 1.61 -10.70
N PRO A 463 -34.84 2.75 -11.31
CA PRO A 463 -34.62 4.00 -10.58
C PRO A 463 -35.88 4.44 -9.82
N CYS A 464 -35.77 4.57 -8.51
CA CYS A 464 -36.84 5.07 -7.65
C CYS A 464 -36.77 6.61 -7.56
N SER A 465 -37.92 7.27 -7.70
CA SER A 465 -38.05 8.73 -7.56
C SER A 465 -38.02 9.20 -6.10
N GLY A 466 -38.12 8.29 -5.12
CA GLY A 466 -38.11 8.63 -3.70
C GLY A 466 -36.80 9.30 -3.27
N ARG A 467 -36.91 10.48 -2.63
CA ARG A 467 -35.79 11.23 -2.04
C ARG A 467 -35.96 11.52 -0.56
N THR A 468 -37.10 11.13 0.00
CA THR A 468 -37.41 11.25 1.43
C THR A 468 -38.12 9.98 1.87
N GLY A 469 -37.61 9.35 2.93
CA GLY A 469 -38.19 8.18 3.56
C GLY A 469 -38.91 8.53 4.87
N TYR A 470 -39.37 7.51 5.58
CA TYR A 470 -39.92 7.62 6.93
C TYR A 470 -39.28 6.59 7.84
N MET A 471 -39.14 6.91 9.12
CA MET A 471 -38.47 6.04 10.08
C MET A 471 -39.41 4.90 10.50
N VAL A 472 -38.96 3.65 10.35
CA VAL A 472 -39.73 2.44 10.66
C VAL A 472 -39.15 1.65 11.83
N GLY A 473 -38.00 2.05 12.37
CA GLY A 473 -37.43 1.44 13.58
C GLY A 473 -36.10 2.04 14.00
N MET A 474 -35.67 1.69 15.22
CA MET A 474 -34.33 1.95 15.76
C MET A 474 -33.74 0.60 16.22
N LYS A 475 -32.46 0.36 15.96
CA LYS A 475 -31.70 -0.85 16.30
C LYS A 475 -30.52 -0.52 17.20
#